data_AF-D3E1L1-F1
#
_entry.id   AF-D3E1L1-F1
#
_cell.length_a   1.000
_cell.length_b   1.000
_cell.length_c   1.000
_cell.angle_alpha   90.00
_cell.angle_beta   90.00
_cell.angle_gamma   90.00
#
_symmetry.space_group_name_H-M   'P 1'
#
loop_
_entity.id
_entity.type
_entity.pdbx_description
1 polymer ?
#
loop_
_entity_poly.entity_id
_entity_poly.type
_entity_poly.pdbx_seq_one_letter_code
_entity_poly.pdbx_strand_id
1 'polypeptide(L)'
;MFVISLIPYLTIFVANNPNSLLSESLYGLDFILVDIILFIMSRYLIKINENSEYLSEVLDLKNAIIIPFIFLIIGFIIGFLGYPIAISIVCLITIVRSILYSIK
;
A
#
# COMPACT_ATOMS: atom_id res chain seq x y z
N MET A 1 1.63 -5.47 -12.92
CA MET A 1 0.74 -4.74 -13.85
C MET A 1 -0.73 -5.12 -13.70
N PHE A 2 -1.10 -6.41 -13.64
CA PHE A 2 -2.50 -6.84 -13.47
C PHE A 2 -3.19 -6.21 -12.24
N VAL A 3 -2.61 -6.33 -11.05
CA VAL A 3 -3.16 -5.76 -9.80
C VAL A 3 -3.33 -4.24 -9.89
N ILE A 4 -2.34 -3.54 -10.44
CA ILE A 4 -2.38 -2.07 -10.61
C ILE A 4 -3.55 -1.62 -11.49
N SER A 5 -3.95 -2.45 -12.47
CA SER A 5 -5.10 -2.14 -13.33
C SER A 5 -6.47 -2.30 -12.62
N LEU A 6 -6.53 -3.01 -11.48
CA LEU A 6 -7.72 -3.12 -10.65
C LEU A 6 -7.96 -1.87 -9.79
N ILE A 7 -6.91 -1.10 -9.48
CA ILE A 7 -7.00 0.13 -8.67
C ILE A 7 -8.10 1.08 -9.18
N PRO A 8 -8.13 1.51 -10.47
CA PRO A 8 -9.15 2.45 -10.93
C PRO A 8 -10.57 1.87 -10.85
N TYR A 9 -10.72 0.56 -11.08
CA TYR A 9 -12.02 -0.12 -10.96
C TYR A 9 -12.50 -0.14 -9.50
N LEU A 10 -11.64 -0.53 -8.56
CA LEU A 10 -11.97 -0.58 -7.13
C LEU A 10 -12.17 0.82 -6.54
N THR A 11 -11.45 1.82 -7.05
CA THR A 11 -11.64 3.23 -6.66
C THR A 11 -13.05 3.70 -7.00
N ILE A 12 -13.53 3.42 -8.21
CA ILE A 12 -14.91 3.76 -8.61
C ILE A 12 -15.93 2.95 -7.77
N PHE A 13 -15.62 1.68 -7.48
CA PHE A 13 -16.50 0.83 -6.68
C PHE A 13 -16.68 1.35 -5.24
N VAL A 14 -15.60 1.80 -4.60
CA VAL A 14 -15.63 2.49 -3.29
C VAL A 14 -16.34 3.82 -3.39
N ALA A 15 -16.06 4.64 -4.41
CA ALA A 15 -16.71 5.94 -4.58
C ALA A 15 -18.24 5.83 -4.70
N ASN A 16 -18.73 4.77 -5.35
CA ASN A 16 -20.17 4.50 -5.47
C ASN A 16 -20.77 3.88 -4.19
N ASN A 17 -19.97 3.24 -3.33
CA ASN A 17 -20.42 2.54 -2.12
C ASN A 17 -19.48 2.78 -0.92
N PRO A 18 -19.30 4.02 -0.45
CA PRO A 18 -18.25 4.37 0.52
C PRO A 18 -18.49 3.77 1.91
N ASN A 19 -19.74 3.48 2.26
CA ASN A 19 -20.09 2.87 3.54
C ASN A 19 -20.16 1.33 3.47
N SER A 20 -19.88 0.74 2.30
CA SER A 20 -19.86 -0.72 2.16
C SER A 20 -18.51 -1.25 2.63
N LEU A 21 -18.53 -2.05 3.69
CA LEU A 21 -17.34 -2.76 4.18
C LEU A 21 -16.70 -3.62 3.08
N LEU A 22 -17.50 -4.22 2.20
CA LEU A 22 -17.01 -5.05 1.11
C LEU A 22 -16.24 -4.21 0.09
N SER A 23 -16.74 -3.03 -0.27
CA SER A 23 -16.07 -2.16 -1.23
C SER A 23 -14.74 -1.63 -0.70
N GLU A 24 -14.74 -1.13 0.54
CA GLU A 24 -13.56 -0.61 1.22
C GLU A 24 -12.51 -1.71 1.49
N SER A 25 -12.93 -2.90 1.90
CA SER A 25 -12.01 -4.03 2.12
C SER A 25 -11.37 -4.54 0.83
N LEU A 26 -12.11 -4.64 -0.29
CA LEU A 26 -11.53 -5.00 -1.59
C LEU A 26 -10.51 -3.97 -2.06
N TYR A 27 -10.81 -2.68 -1.86
CA TYR A 27 -9.88 -1.61 -2.19
C TYR A 27 -8.60 -1.66 -1.34
N GLY A 28 -8.72 -1.80 -0.02
CA GLY A 28 -7.56 -1.95 0.85
C GLY A 28 -6.74 -3.22 0.57
N LEU A 29 -7.40 -4.33 0.21
CA LEU A 29 -6.74 -5.59 -0.14
C LEU A 29 -5.88 -5.45 -1.40
N ASP A 30 -6.35 -4.68 -2.38
CA ASP A 30 -5.59 -4.41 -3.60
C ASP A 30 -4.29 -3.65 -3.28
N PHE A 31 -4.34 -2.65 -2.40
CA PHE A 31 -3.14 -1.97 -1.92
C PHE A 31 -2.18 -2.89 -1.18
N ILE A 32 -2.68 -3.79 -0.33
CA ILE A 32 -1.84 -4.80 0.35
C ILE A 32 -1.14 -5.70 -0.68
N LEU A 33 -1.84 -6.13 -1.73
CA LEU A 33 -1.25 -6.94 -2.80
C LEU A 33 -0.15 -6.17 -3.54
N VAL A 34 -0.38 -4.90 -3.84
CA VAL A 34 0.63 -4.03 -4.46
C VAL A 34 1.88 -3.93 -3.57
N ASP A 35 1.71 -3.67 -2.28
CA ASP A 35 2.82 -3.56 -1.32
C ASP A 35 3.63 -4.87 -1.20
N ILE A 36 2.95 -6.02 -1.19
CA ILE A 36 3.62 -7.34 -1.15
C ILE A 36 4.44 -7.56 -2.44
N ILE A 37 3.87 -7.25 -3.60
CA ILE A 37 4.58 -7.38 -4.88
C ILE A 37 5.80 -6.44 -4.90
N LEU A 38 5.63 -5.20 -4.44
CA LEU A 38 6.70 -4.23 -4.36
C LEU A 38 7.83 -4.72 -3.44
N PHE A 39 7.49 -5.26 -2.27
CA PHE A 39 8.45 -5.84 -1.34
C PHE A 39 9.27 -6.97 -1.97
N ILE A 40 8.60 -7.89 -2.66
CA ILE A 40 9.25 -9.01 -3.34
C ILE A 40 10.20 -8.46 -4.42
N MET A 41 9.73 -7.55 -5.28
CA MET A 41 10.56 -6.96 -6.33
C MET A 41 11.79 -6.26 -5.76
N SER A 42 11.62 -5.42 -4.74
CA SER A 42 12.71 -4.72 -4.07
C SER A 42 13.73 -5.67 -3.45
N ARG A 43 13.28 -6.76 -2.81
CA ARG A 43 14.17 -7.80 -2.26
C ARG A 43 14.97 -8.52 -3.34
N TYR A 44 14.35 -8.86 -4.47
CA TYR A 44 15.07 -9.45 -5.60
C TYR A 44 16.06 -8.47 -6.22
N LEU A 45 15.71 -7.19 -6.32
CA LEU A 45 16.59 -6.15 -6.87
C LEU A 45 17.86 -5.98 -6.03
N ILE A 46 17.72 -5.95 -4.70
CA ILE A 46 18.85 -5.88 -3.76
C ILE A 46 19.71 -7.15 -3.87
N LYS A 47 19.08 -8.33 -3.97
CA LYS A 47 19.81 -9.61 -4.10
C LYS A 47 20.64 -9.72 -5.38
N ILE A 48 20.15 -9.14 -6.49
CA ILE A 48 20.89 -9.17 -7.77
C ILE A 48 22.05 -8.16 -7.74
N ASN A 49 21.90 -7.07 -7.00
CA ASN A 49 22.88 -5.99 -6.90
C ASN A 49 23.55 -5.93 -5.51
N GLU A 50 23.88 -7.09 -4.93
CA GLU A 50 24.48 -7.19 -3.58
C GLU A 50 25.76 -6.35 -3.39
N ASN A 51 26.43 -5.96 -4.48
CA ASN A 51 27.65 -5.16 -4.45
C ASN A 51 27.43 -3.63 -4.48
N SER A 52 26.21 -3.13 -4.64
CA SER A 52 25.93 -1.69 -4.58
C SER A 52 25.31 -1.31 -3.24
N GLU A 53 26.18 -0.93 -2.30
CA GLU A 53 25.81 -0.38 -0.98
C GLU A 53 24.79 0.77 -1.11
N TYR A 54 24.93 1.58 -2.17
CA TYR A 54 24.00 2.64 -2.58
C TYR A 54 22.55 2.16 -2.78
N LEU A 55 22.34 0.97 -3.34
CA LEU A 55 21.00 0.49 -3.65
C LEU A 55 20.26 0.03 -2.39
N SER A 56 20.99 -0.46 -1.39
CA SER A 56 20.42 -0.81 -0.08
C SER A 56 20.10 0.43 0.76
N GLU A 57 20.81 1.54 0.57
CA GLU A 57 20.56 2.79 1.28
C GLU A 57 19.37 3.55 0.67
N VAL A 58 19.23 3.54 -0.66
CA VAL A 58 18.11 4.17 -1.38
C VAL A 58 16.81 3.34 -1.25
N LEU A 59 16.89 2.00 -1.29
CA LEU A 59 15.74 1.13 -1.02
C LEU A 59 15.72 0.73 0.46
N ASP A 60 15.56 1.68 1.38
CA ASP A 60 15.25 1.37 2.77
C ASP A 60 13.83 0.77 2.87
N LEU A 61 13.77 -0.54 2.60
CA LEU A 61 12.58 -1.40 2.61
C LEU A 61 11.72 -1.19 3.86
N LYS A 62 12.37 -0.88 4.99
CA LYS A 62 11.70 -0.71 6.26
C LYS A 62 10.82 0.53 6.23
N ASN A 63 11.38 1.66 5.80
CA ASN A 63 10.64 2.92 5.77
C ASN A 63 9.65 2.98 4.60
N ALA A 64 10.06 2.46 3.45
CA ALA A 64 9.32 2.52 2.20
C ALA A 64 8.16 1.52 2.11
N ILE A 65 8.25 0.35 2.77
CA ILE A 65 7.27 -0.73 2.58
C ILE A 65 6.70 -1.26 3.89
N ILE A 66 7.53 -1.47 4.93
CA ILE A 66 7.05 -2.04 6.20
C ILE A 66 6.10 -1.08 6.93
N ILE A 67 6.47 0.20 7.04
CA ILE A 67 5.62 1.18 7.73
C ILE A 67 4.27 1.39 7.00
N PRO A 68 4.20 1.62 5.67
CA PRO A 68 2.90 1.74 5.00
C PRO A 68 2.01 0.49 5.17
N PHE A 69 2.60 -0.71 5.13
CA PHE A 69 1.89 -1.95 5.39
C PHE A 69 1.27 -2.01 6.81
N ILE A 70 1.99 -1.54 7.84
CA ILE A 70 1.48 -1.46 9.22
C ILE A 70 0.29 -0.49 9.30
N PHE A 71 0.40 0.68 8.65
CA PHE A 71 -0.71 1.64 8.60
C PHE A 71 -1.94 1.00 7.96
N LEU A 72 -1.78 0.29 6.85
CA LEU A 72 -2.87 -0.41 6.16
C LEU A 72 -3.56 -1.43 7.06
N ILE A 73 -2.82 -2.22 7.83
CA ILE A 73 -3.39 -3.16 8.81
C ILE A 73 -4.22 -2.41 9.88
N ILE A 74 -3.72 -1.28 10.39
CA ILE A 74 -4.47 -0.46 11.36
C ILE A 74 -5.76 0.07 10.73
N GLY A 75 -5.70 0.55 9.48
CA GLY A 75 -6.87 1.00 8.72
C GLY A 75 -7.91 -0.11 8.58
N PHE A 76 -7.47 -1.34 8.30
CA PHE A 76 -8.34 -2.52 8.23
C PHE A 76 -9.02 -2.82 9.57
N ILE A 77 -8.28 -2.81 10.67
CA ILE A 77 -8.85 -3.05 12.01
C ILE A 77 -9.95 -2.02 12.32
N ILE A 78 -9.70 -0.74 12.03
CA ILE A 78 -10.69 0.34 12.23
C ILE A 78 -11.89 0.18 11.29
N GLY A 79 -11.64 -0.23 10.03
CA GLY A 79 -12.68 -0.55 9.05
C GLY A 79 -13.67 -1.60 9.57
N PHE A 80 -13.14 -2.69 10.12
CA PHE A 80 -13.94 -3.78 10.69
C PHE A 80 -14.64 -3.42 12.01
N LEU A 81 -14.19 -2.39 12.73
CA LEU A 81 -14.83 -1.89 13.95
C LEU A 81 -16.09 -1.05 13.68
N GLY A 82 -16.46 -0.82 12.41
CA GLY A 82 -17.70 -0.14 12.02
C GLY A 82 -17.50 1.17 11.26
N TYR A 83 -16.27 1.52 10.88
CA TYR A 83 -15.95 2.72 10.09
C TYR A 83 -15.26 2.35 8.76
N PRO A 84 -16.00 1.86 7.74
CA PRO A 84 -15.42 1.39 6.47
C PRO A 84 -14.53 2.42 5.78
N ILE A 85 -14.94 3.70 5.80
CA ILE A 85 -14.21 4.85 5.24
C ILE A 85 -12.81 5.03 5.85
N ALA A 86 -12.55 4.48 7.03
CA ALA A 86 -11.22 4.54 7.63
C ALA A 86 -10.16 3.84 6.76
N ILE A 87 -10.53 2.82 5.99
CA ILE A 87 -9.61 2.09 5.11
C ILE A 87 -9.11 3.02 3.99
N SER A 88 -10.02 3.67 3.26
CA SER A 88 -9.66 4.62 2.21
C SER A 88 -8.87 5.83 2.72
N ILE A 89 -9.23 6.39 3.90
CA ILE A 89 -8.48 7.49 4.52
C ILE A 89 -7.03 7.06 4.83
N VAL A 90 -6.85 5.90 5.45
CA VAL A 90 -5.52 5.39 5.80
C VAL A 90 -4.70 5.06 4.55
N CYS A 91 -5.33 4.52 3.50
CA CYS A 91 -4.66 4.33 2.21
C CYS A 91 -4.14 5.66 1.64
N LEU A 92 -4.94 6.73 1.73
CA LEU A 92 -4.55 8.06 1.23
C LEU A 92 -3.36 8.63 2.02
N ILE A 93 -3.38 8.53 3.35
CA ILE A 93 -2.25 8.92 4.21
C ILE A 93 -0.98 8.15 3.83
N THR A 94 -1.13 6.85 3.55
CA THR A 94 -0.04 5.96 3.19
C THR A 94 0.62 6.37 1.87
N ILE A 95 -0.18 6.71 0.86
CA ILE A 95 0.31 7.21 -0.44
C ILE A 95 1.04 8.54 -0.27
N VAL A 96 0.45 9.49 0.44
CA VAL A 96 1.07 10.81 0.66
C VAL A 96 2.42 10.66 1.35
N ARG A 97 2.50 9.80 2.38
CA ARG A 97 3.75 9.50 3.07
C ARG A 97 4.77 8.85 2.14
N SER A 98 4.35 7.90 1.30
CA SER A 98 5.24 7.24 0.34
C SER A 98 5.82 8.21 -0.69
N ILE A 99 5.01 9.14 -1.19
CA ILE A 99 5.46 10.20 -2.10
C ILE A 99 6.49 11.10 -1.41
N LEU A 100 6.19 11.52 -0.17
CA LEU A 100 7.07 12.39 0.60
C LEU A 100 8.41 11.73 0.94
N TYR A 101 8.40 10.41 1.17
CA TYR A 101 9.61 9.61 1.32
C TYR A 101 10.40 9.51 0.01
N SER A 102 9.74 9.34 -1.13
CA SER A 102 10.42 9.23 -2.45
C SER A 102 11.07 10.53 -2.94
N ILE A 103 10.65 11.70 -2.44
CA ILE A 103 11.22 13.01 -2.81
C ILE A 103 12.49 13.32 -2.01
N LYS A 104 12.66 12.68 -0.85
CA LYS A 104 13.76 12.95 0.09
C LYS A 104 14.97 12.08 -0.21
#